data_AF-A0AAW6GXD9-F1
#
_entry.id   AF-A0AAW6GXD9-F1
#
_cell.length_a   1.000
_cell.length_b   1.000
_cell.length_c   1.000
_cell.angle_alpha   90.00
_cell.angle_beta   90.00
_cell.angle_gamma   90.00
#
_symmetry.space_group_name_H-M   'P 1'
#
loop_
_entity.id
_entity.type
_entity.pdbx_description
1 polymer ?
#
loop_
_entity_poly.entity_id
_entity_poly.type
_entity_poly.pdbx_seq_one_letter_code
_entity_poly.pdbx_strand_id
1 'polypeptide(L)'
;QMTFDETRNSWFPHISPDGKSVVFITYYKGDLEPGEHLANKNVELRLMPANGGEPKTLLKLFGGQGTINVNSWAPDSKRIAFVSYRIN
;
A
#
# COMPACT_ATOMS: atom_id res chain seq x y z
N GLN A 1 11.88 4.31 9.17
CA GLN A 1 11.78 3.51 7.93
C GLN A 1 11.03 2.22 8.25
N MET A 2 9.98 1.87 7.48
CA MET A 2 9.11 0.71 7.77
C MET A 2 9.55 -0.57 7.05
N THR A 3 10.05 -0.45 5.82
CA THR A 3 10.59 -1.55 5.02
C THR A 3 11.98 -1.18 4.49
N PHE A 4 12.77 -2.19 4.15
CA PHE A 4 14.11 -2.04 3.56
C PHE A 4 14.16 -2.49 2.10
N ASP A 5 13.01 -2.48 1.42
CA ASP A 5 12.91 -2.91 0.02
C ASP A 5 13.43 -1.81 -0.91
N GLU A 6 14.63 -2.00 -1.44
CA GLU A 6 15.30 -1.06 -2.35
C GLU A 6 14.72 -1.04 -3.77
N THR A 7 13.77 -1.92 -4.07
CA THR A 7 13.12 -2.06 -5.39
C THR A 7 11.74 -1.42 -5.44
N ARG A 8 11.30 -0.81 -4.33
CA ARG A 8 9.94 -0.34 -4.11
C ARG A 8 9.91 0.97 -3.33
N ASN A 9 8.92 1.80 -3.63
CA ASN A 9 8.59 3.00 -2.87
C ASN A 9 7.27 2.77 -2.12
N SER A 10 7.30 2.60 -0.80
CA SER A 10 6.15 2.21 0.04
C SER A 10 5.53 3.41 0.79
N TRP A 11 4.22 3.61 0.66
CA TRP A 11 3.50 4.81 1.11
C TRP A 11 2.19 4.44 1.82
N PHE A 12 1.63 5.41 2.56
CA PHE A 12 0.33 5.31 3.24
C PHE A 12 0.11 4.03 4.07
N PRO A 13 0.95 3.77 5.10
CA PRO A 13 0.76 2.61 5.96
C PRO A 13 -0.46 2.79 6.88
N HIS A 14 -1.31 1.76 6.90
CA HIS A 14 -2.48 1.69 7.78
C HIS A 14 -2.42 0.42 8.63
N ILE A 15 -2.35 0.61 9.95
CA ILE A 15 -2.41 -0.47 10.94
C ILE A 15 -3.85 -0.99 11.04
N SER A 16 -4.01 -2.31 11.14
CA SER A 16 -5.28 -2.99 11.39
C SER A 16 -5.83 -2.66 12.79
N PRO A 17 -7.16 -2.67 13.01
CA PRO A 17 -7.75 -2.37 14.32
C PRO A 17 -7.23 -3.24 15.48
N ASP A 18 -6.86 -4.50 15.22
CA ASP A 18 -6.26 -5.40 16.21
C ASP A 18 -4.75 -5.15 16.45
N GLY A 19 -4.15 -4.20 15.73
CA GLY A 19 -2.76 -3.80 15.83
C GLY A 19 -1.75 -4.80 15.26
N LYS A 20 -2.18 -5.87 14.58
CA LYS A 20 -1.28 -6.97 14.18
C LYS A 20 -0.69 -6.82 12.78
N SER A 21 -1.36 -6.11 11.89
CA SER A 21 -0.98 -6.03 10.48
C SER A 21 -0.92 -4.58 10.00
N VAL A 22 -0.06 -4.32 9.02
CA VAL A 22 0.03 -3.03 8.32
C VAL A 22 -0.18 -3.28 6.84
N VAL A 23 -1.18 -2.63 6.26
CA VAL A 23 -1.35 -2.57 4.80
C VAL A 23 -0.79 -1.25 4.29
N PHE A 24 -0.19 -1.27 3.12
CA PHE A 24 0.38 -0.07 2.50
C PHE A 24 0.42 -0.24 0.98
N ILE A 25 0.53 0.89 0.27
CA ILE A 25 0.64 0.92 -1.18
C ILE A 25 2.10 1.02 -1.57
N THR A 26 2.45 0.41 -2.69
CA THR A 26 3.82 0.30 -3.16
C THR A 26 3.90 0.62 -4.64
N TYR A 27 4.76 1.56 -4.98
CA TYR A 27 5.16 1.85 -6.36
C TYR A 27 6.46 1.12 -6.67
N TYR A 28 6.72 0.83 -7.95
CA TYR A 28 8.01 0.29 -8.37
C TYR A 28 9.08 1.39 -8.33
N LYS A 29 10.33 1.00 -8.09
CA LYS A 29 11.46 1.94 -8.15
C LYS A 29 11.48 2.65 -9.51
N GLY A 30 11.56 3.97 -9.48
CA GLY A 30 11.55 4.82 -10.68
C GLY A 30 10.16 5.21 -11.17
N ASP A 31 9.07 4.72 -10.56
CA ASP A 31 7.71 5.15 -10.93
C ASP A 31 7.40 6.60 -10.49
N LEU A 32 8.09 7.09 -9.47
CA LEU A 32 7.94 8.42 -8.87
C LEU A 32 9.23 8.87 -8.20
N GLU A 33 9.42 10.18 -8.16
CA GLU A 33 10.48 10.88 -7.44
C GLU A 33 10.08 11.17 -5.98
N PRO A 34 11.05 11.42 -5.07
CA PRO A 34 10.76 11.82 -3.70
C PRO A 34 9.83 13.04 -3.62
N GLY A 35 8.72 12.90 -2.90
CA GLY A 35 7.72 13.98 -2.74
C GLY A 35 6.64 14.03 -3.83
N GLU A 36 6.70 13.17 -4.84
CA GLU A 36 5.61 13.03 -5.80
C GLU A 36 4.49 12.14 -5.28
N HIS A 37 3.25 12.57 -5.51
CA HIS A 37 2.07 11.81 -5.17
C HIS A 37 1.30 11.55 -6.48
N LEU A 38 1.60 10.44 -7.16
CA LEU A 38 1.09 10.17 -8.51
C LEU A 38 -0.09 9.19 -8.50
N ALA A 39 -1.11 9.49 -9.30
CA ALA A 39 -2.15 8.55 -9.70
C ALA A 39 -1.72 7.80 -10.99
N ASN A 40 -2.56 6.90 -11.49
CA ASN A 40 -2.42 6.25 -12.81
C ASN A 40 -1.15 5.39 -13.00
N LYS A 41 -0.75 4.64 -11.97
CA LYS A 41 0.42 3.75 -11.95
C LYS A 41 0.01 2.30 -11.71
N ASN A 42 0.86 1.37 -12.14
CA ASN A 42 0.78 -0.02 -11.70
C ASN A 42 1.40 -0.12 -10.31
N VAL A 43 0.60 -0.48 -9.31
CA VAL A 43 0.99 -0.48 -7.90
C VAL A 43 0.67 -1.80 -7.23
N GLU A 44 1.28 -2.02 -6.07
CA GLU A 44 1.03 -3.19 -5.23
C GLU A 44 0.46 -2.75 -3.88
N LEU A 45 -0.65 -3.36 -3.47
CA LEU A 45 -1.03 -3.37 -2.06
C LEU A 45 -0.28 -4.50 -1.37
N ARG A 46 0.48 -4.16 -0.33
CA ARG A 46 1.31 -5.09 0.43
C ARG A 46 0.90 -5.10 1.89
N LEU A 47 1.13 -6.23 2.55
CA LEU A 47 0.82 -6.47 3.94
C LEU A 47 2.04 -6.97 4.68
N MET A 48 2.26 -6.48 5.89
CA MET A 48 3.30 -7.00 6.78
C MET A 48 2.82 -7.06 8.24
N PRO A 49 3.49 -7.84 9.10
CA PRO A 49 3.27 -7.78 10.54
C PRO A 49 3.62 -6.39 11.10
N ALA A 50 2.82 -5.90 12.05
CA ALA A 50 3.04 -4.57 12.66
C ALA A 50 4.29 -4.51 13.55
N ASN A 51 4.77 -5.66 14.04
CA ASN A 51 6.02 -5.79 14.77
C ASN A 51 7.25 -5.90 13.85
N GLY A 52 7.08 -5.72 12.53
CA GLY A 52 8.14 -5.85 11.54
C GLY A 52 8.22 -7.25 10.92
N GLY A 53 8.88 -7.34 9.77
CA GLY A 53 9.02 -8.56 8.99
C GLY A 53 8.90 -8.31 7.48
N GLU A 54 8.98 -9.38 6.70
CA GLU A 54 8.90 -9.29 5.25
C GLU A 54 7.47 -8.97 4.77
N PRO A 55 7.28 -7.94 3.95
CA PRO A 55 5.97 -7.66 3.37
C PRO A 55 5.64 -8.60 2.21
N LYS A 56 4.41 -9.09 2.19
CA LYS A 56 3.86 -9.86 1.08
C LYS A 56 2.93 -9.02 0.21
N THR A 57 2.91 -9.29 -1.09
CA THR A 57 1.94 -8.67 -2.00
C THR A 57 0.57 -9.32 -1.82
N LEU A 58 -0.44 -8.49 -1.55
CA LEU A 58 -1.85 -8.92 -1.49
C LEU A 58 -2.49 -8.81 -2.87
N LEU A 59 -2.25 -7.69 -3.57
CA LEU A 59 -2.89 -7.37 -4.83
C LEU A 59 -1.99 -6.48 -5.68
N LYS A 60 -1.95 -6.76 -6.99
CA LYS A 60 -1.41 -5.84 -8.00
C LYS A 60 -2.57 -5.20 -8.73
N LEU A 61 -2.54 -3.89 -8.91
CA LEU A 61 -3.65 -3.14 -9.50
C LEU A 61 -3.17 -1.87 -10.20
N PHE A 62 -4.02 -1.33 -11.08
CA PHE A 62 -3.82 0.01 -11.64
C PHE A 62 -4.51 1.05 -10.73
N GLY A 63 -3.76 2.06 -10.30
CA GLY A 63 -4.17 2.99 -9.25
C GLY A 63 -3.06 3.97 -8.89
N GLY A 64 -2.82 4.20 -7.60
CA GLY A 64 -1.80 5.12 -7.10
C GLY A 64 -2.34 5.98 -5.95
N GLN A 65 -2.05 7.27 -5.96
CA GLN A 65 -2.71 8.20 -5.05
C GLN A 65 -4.22 8.09 -5.23
N GLY A 66 -4.94 7.96 -4.11
CA GLY A 66 -6.37 7.72 -4.05
C GLY A 66 -6.74 6.26 -3.79
N THR A 67 -5.84 5.29 -3.98
CA THR A 67 -6.15 3.87 -3.79
C THR A 67 -6.44 3.51 -2.32
N ILE A 68 -5.68 4.05 -1.36
CA ILE A 68 -5.84 3.84 0.10
C ILE A 68 -5.37 5.06 0.92
N ASN A 69 -5.84 6.28 0.61
CA ASN A 69 -5.32 7.50 1.27
C ASN A 69 -5.68 7.63 2.75
N VAL A 70 -6.79 7.01 3.16
CA VAL A 70 -7.25 6.96 4.54
C VAL A 70 -7.28 5.50 4.99
N ASN A 71 -7.25 5.27 6.30
CA ASN A 71 -7.30 3.92 6.84
C ASN A 71 -8.57 3.23 6.33
N SER A 72 -8.38 2.08 5.68
CA SER A 72 -9.42 1.36 4.98
C SER A 72 -9.71 -0.02 5.55
N TRP A 73 -9.19 -0.32 6.74
CA TRP A 73 -9.45 -1.59 7.42
C TRP A 73 -10.90 -1.69 7.88
N ALA A 74 -11.49 -2.86 7.69
CA ALA A 74 -12.73 -3.23 8.36
C ALA A 74 -12.47 -3.40 9.87
N PRO A 75 -13.46 -3.12 10.74
CA PRO A 75 -13.32 -3.24 12.20
C PRO A 75 -12.89 -4.64 12.67
N ASP A 76 -13.18 -5.68 11.88
CA ASP A 76 -12.81 -7.07 12.17
C ASP A 76 -11.34 -7.40 11.87
N SER A 77 -10.56 -6.46 11.34
CA SER A 77 -9.15 -6.63 10.94
C SER A 77 -8.90 -7.69 9.86
N LYS A 78 -9.95 -8.14 9.14
CA LYS A 78 -9.85 -9.21 8.14
C LYS A 78 -9.92 -8.71 6.70
N ARG A 79 -10.42 -7.49 6.49
CA ARG A 79 -10.68 -6.94 5.16
C ARG A 79 -10.20 -5.50 5.07
N ILE A 80 -9.88 -5.08 3.86
CA ILE A 80 -9.59 -3.69 3.51
C ILE A 80 -10.45 -3.26 2.33
N ALA A 81 -10.83 -1.97 2.30
CA ALA A 81 -11.37 -1.32 1.12
C ALA A 81 -10.24 -0.66 0.32
N PHE A 82 -10.35 -0.64 -1.00
CA PHE A 82 -9.40 0.05 -1.87
C PHE A 82 -10.07 0.50 -3.17
N VAL A 83 -9.45 1.45 -3.88
CA VAL A 83 -9.92 1.93 -5.18
C VAL A 83 -8.93 1.55 -6.29
N SER A 84 -9.45 1.01 -7.38
CA SER A 84 -8.75 0.76 -8.64
C SER A 84 -9.66 1.17 -9.80
N TYR A 85 -9.06 1.55 -10.94
CA TYR A 85 -9.78 2.04 -12.11
C TYR A 85 -9.01 1.71 -13.38
N ARG A 86 -9.57 2.09 -14.53
CA ARG A 86 -8.95 1.98 -15.86
C ARG A 86 -9.02 3.33 -16.55
N ILE A 87 -8.02 3.62 -17.37
CA ILE A 87 -8.01 4.78 -18.26
C ILE A 87 -8.33 4.27 -19.66
N ASN A 88 -9.20 4.97 -20.36
CA ASN A 88 -9.56 4.72 -21.75
C ASN A 88 -8.66 5.53 -22.69
#